data_AF-A0A673LRX4-F1
#
_entry.id   AF-A0A673LRX4-F1
#
_cell.length_a   1.000
_cell.length_b   1.000
_cell.length_c   1.000
_cell.angle_alpha   90.00
_cell.angle_beta   90.00
_cell.angle_gamma   90.00
#
_symmetry.space_group_name_H-M   'P 1'
#
loop_
_entity.id
_entity.type
_entity.pdbx_description
1 polymer ?
#
loop_
_entity_poly.entity_id
_entity_poly.type
_entity_poly.pdbx_seq_one_letter_code
_entity_poly.pdbx_strand_id
1 'polypeptide(L)'
;IMPYNSTFFPNMLEHYDQDIAAVKMKPFMPLASLRCSPDAHLFLCQAFVPECTDHTRVLRPCRELCERVLSDCSRDMLTFGISWPSELQCDR
;
A
#
# COMPACT_ATOMS: atom_id res chain seq x y z
N ILE A 1 -14.30 5.58 -2.38
CA ILE A 1 -14.08 6.85 -1.65
C ILE A 1 -13.30 6.49 -0.40
N MET A 2 -12.16 7.12 -0.15
CA MET A 2 -11.38 6.90 1.07
C MET A 2 -12.02 7.67 2.23
N PRO A 3 -11.95 7.17 3.48
CA PRO A 3 -12.61 7.81 4.62
C PRO A 3 -11.88 9.07 5.12
N TYR A 4 -10.70 9.39 4.60
CA TYR A 4 -9.87 10.54 4.99
C TYR A 4 -9.52 11.43 3.79
N ASN A 5 -9.19 12.69 4.08
CA ASN A 5 -8.82 13.72 3.10
C ASN A 5 -7.40 14.28 3.27
N SER A 6 -6.69 13.87 4.32
CA SER A 6 -5.36 14.36 4.68
C SER A 6 -4.42 13.18 4.88
N THR A 7 -3.17 13.32 4.46
CA THR A 7 -2.17 12.24 4.49
C THR A 7 -0.84 12.71 5.08
N PHE A 8 -0.16 11.81 5.77
CA PHE A 8 1.11 12.07 6.44
C PHE A 8 2.30 11.60 5.58
N PHE A 9 3.38 12.40 5.57
CA PHE A 9 4.65 12.07 4.92
C PHE A 9 5.82 12.23 5.92
N PRO A 10 6.87 11.38 5.85
CA PRO A 10 7.08 10.34 4.84
C PRO A 10 6.11 9.16 5.01
N ASN A 11 5.75 8.49 3.90
CA ASN A 11 4.89 7.30 3.93
C ASN A 11 5.65 6.04 4.37
N MET A 12 5.00 4.87 4.38
CA MET A 12 5.60 3.60 4.83
C MET A 12 6.79 3.14 3.97
N LEU A 13 6.87 3.65 2.73
CA LEU A 13 7.96 3.38 1.78
C LEU A 13 9.01 4.50 1.74
N GLU A 14 8.98 5.41 2.72
CA GLU A 14 9.92 6.53 2.85
C GLU A 14 9.91 7.51 1.65
N HIS A 15 8.79 7.58 0.93
CA HIS A 15 8.57 8.69 0.00
C HIS A 15 8.23 9.94 0.82
N TYR A 16 8.78 11.10 0.44
CA TYR A 16 8.67 12.35 1.21
C TYR A 16 7.59 13.31 0.70
N ASP A 17 7.02 13.05 -0.47
CA ASP A 17 5.94 13.83 -1.05
C ASP A 17 4.99 12.96 -1.89
N GLN A 18 3.82 13.53 -2.17
CA GLN A 18 2.74 12.85 -2.88
C GLN A 18 3.09 12.57 -4.35
N ASP A 19 3.90 13.41 -5.00
CA ASP A 19 4.24 13.24 -6.41
C ASP A 19 5.16 12.02 -6.60
N ILE A 20 6.16 11.87 -5.72
CA ILE A 20 7.01 10.68 -5.68
C ILE A 20 6.17 9.44 -5.36
N ALA A 21 5.31 9.51 -4.34
CA ALA A 21 4.46 8.39 -3.97
C ALA A 21 3.54 7.95 -5.12
N ALA A 22 2.94 8.91 -5.85
CA ALA A 22 2.09 8.63 -6.99
C ALA A 22 2.85 7.93 -8.12
N VAL A 23 4.07 8.39 -8.46
CA VAL A 23 4.91 7.75 -9.46
C VAL A 23 5.28 6.32 -9.05
N LYS A 24 5.62 6.11 -7.77
CA LYS A 24 6.02 4.81 -7.23
C LYS A 24 4.85 3.86 -7.02
N MET A 25 3.63 4.37 -6.88
CA MET A 25 2.39 3.58 -6.77
C MET A 25 1.89 3.07 -8.13
N LYS A 26 2.20 3.76 -9.24
CA LYS A 26 1.72 3.39 -10.59
C LYS A 26 1.90 1.90 -10.93
N PRO A 27 3.04 1.24 -10.65
CA PRO A 27 3.22 -0.19 -10.93
C PRO A 27 2.24 -1.10 -10.17
N PHE A 28 1.73 -0.67 -9.02
CA PHE A 28 0.80 -1.43 -8.17
C PHE A 28 -0.67 -1.19 -8.51
N MET A 29 -0.98 -0.23 -9.40
CA MET A 29 -2.35 0.09 -9.82
C MET A 29 -3.15 -1.10 -10.38
N PRO A 30 -2.55 -2.08 -11.10
CA PRO A 30 -3.26 -3.28 -11.51
C PRO A 30 -3.87 -4.03 -10.32
N LEU A 31 -3.14 -4.16 -9.20
CA LEU A 31 -3.63 -4.87 -8.00
C LEU A 31 -4.81 -4.14 -7.35
N ALA A 32 -4.72 -2.80 -7.27
CA ALA A 32 -5.80 -1.96 -6.76
C ALA A 32 -7.05 -1.99 -7.65
N SER A 33 -6.86 -2.07 -8.98
CA SER A 33 -7.93 -1.98 -9.97
C SER A 33 -8.63 -3.31 -10.22
N LEU A 34 -7.87 -4.41 -10.28
CA LEU A 34 -8.38 -5.78 -10.46
C LEU A 34 -9.02 -6.34 -9.19
N ARG A 35 -8.71 -5.75 -8.03
CA ARG A 35 -9.25 -6.16 -6.72
C ARG A 35 -9.04 -7.65 -6.45
N CYS A 36 -7.82 -8.12 -6.70
CA CYS A 36 -7.36 -9.47 -6.38
C CYS A 36 -7.68 -9.90 -4.95
N SER A 37 -7.64 -8.94 -4.01
CA SER A 37 -8.17 -9.06 -2.66
C SER A 37 -9.22 -7.98 -2.42
N PRO A 38 -10.27 -8.22 -1.60
CA PRO A 38 -11.17 -7.15 -1.14
C PRO A 38 -10.41 -6.03 -0.41
N ASP A 39 -9.25 -6.36 0.16
CA ASP A 39 -8.45 -5.47 0.99
C ASP A 39 -7.32 -4.76 0.22
N ALA A 40 -7.07 -5.14 -1.05
CA ALA A 40 -5.90 -4.67 -1.81
C ALA A 40 -5.85 -3.15 -1.98
N HIS A 41 -6.99 -2.54 -2.29
CA HIS A 41 -7.09 -1.08 -2.44
C HIS A 41 -6.79 -0.36 -1.11
N LEU A 42 -7.39 -0.81 -0.01
CA LEU A 42 -7.18 -0.22 1.31
C LEU A 42 -5.71 -0.37 1.74
N PHE A 43 -5.15 -1.56 1.59
CA PHE A 43 -3.76 -1.86 1.93
C PHE A 43 -2.78 -0.95 1.18
N LEU A 44 -2.93 -0.81 -0.14
CA LEU A 44 -2.05 0.05 -0.94
C LEU A 44 -2.21 1.53 -0.58
N CYS A 45 -3.43 2.00 -0.29
CA CYS A 45 -3.64 3.35 0.20
C CYS A 45 -2.97 3.59 1.57
N GLN A 46 -3.09 2.65 2.52
CA GLN A 46 -2.43 2.76 3.82
C GLN A 46 -0.90 2.79 3.70
N ALA A 47 -0.33 2.11 2.72
CA ALA A 47 1.11 2.11 2.51
C ALA A 47 1.63 3.39 1.81
N PHE A 48 0.98 3.81 0.72
CA PHE A 48 1.46 4.90 -0.14
C PHE A 48 0.95 6.29 0.27
N VAL A 49 -0.27 6.37 0.80
CA VAL A 49 -0.96 7.63 1.15
C VAL A 49 -1.66 7.48 2.51
N PRO A 50 -0.91 7.20 3.59
CA PRO A 50 -1.48 6.90 4.91
C PRO A 50 -2.32 8.06 5.43
N GLU A 51 -3.38 7.77 6.18
CA GLU A 51 -4.19 8.78 6.85
C GLU A 51 -3.34 9.65 7.80
N CYS A 52 -3.56 10.97 7.76
CA CYS A 52 -2.97 11.88 8.74
C CYS A 52 -3.70 11.72 10.08
N THR A 53 -3.02 11.15 11.07
CA THR A 53 -3.53 10.96 12.43
C THR A 53 -2.71 11.80 13.43
N ASP A 54 -3.16 11.91 14.68
CA ASP A 54 -2.39 12.59 15.75
C ASP A 54 -1.09 11.83 16.14
N HIS A 55 -0.83 10.68 15.53
CA HIS A 55 0.39 9.93 15.73
C HIS A 55 1.56 10.55 14.97
N THR A 56 2.73 10.56 15.60
CA THR A 56 3.98 11.07 15.00
C THR A 56 4.61 10.10 14.00
N ARG A 57 3.97 8.95 13.74
CA ARG A 57 4.49 7.87 12.89
C ARG A 57 3.39 7.27 12.02
N VAL A 58 3.78 6.78 10.84
CA VAL A 58 2.89 6.02 9.95
C VAL A 58 2.46 4.72 10.64
N LEU A 59 1.14 4.49 10.66
CA LEU A 59 0.58 3.22 11.11
C LEU A 59 0.75 2.17 10.01
N ARG A 60 1.40 1.04 10.34
CA ARG A 60 1.52 -0.09 9.43
C ARG A 60 0.21 -0.90 9.41
N PRO A 61 -0.16 -1.49 8.27
CA PRO A 61 -1.25 -2.46 8.20
C PRO A 61 -1.02 -3.64 9.15
N CYS A 62 -2.10 -4.23 9.69
CA CYS A 62 -2.00 -5.44 10.50
C CYS A 62 -1.35 -6.57 9.69
N ARG A 63 -0.53 -7.40 10.35
CA ARG A 63 0.18 -8.53 9.71
C ARG A 63 -0.76 -9.45 8.94
N GLU A 64 -1.88 -9.85 9.53
CA GLU A 64 -2.88 -10.73 8.91
C GLU A 64 -3.49 -10.11 7.63
N LEU A 65 -3.69 -8.78 7.62
CA LEU A 65 -4.17 -8.05 6.46
C LEU A 65 -3.12 -8.07 5.34
N CYS A 66 -1.86 -7.84 5.68
CA CYS A 66 -0.75 -7.89 4.74
C CYS A 66 -0.60 -9.29 4.12
N GLU A 67 -0.56 -10.34 4.95
CA GLU A 67 -0.40 -11.73 4.50
C GLU A 67 -1.54 -12.14 3.56
N ARG A 68 -2.78 -11.72 3.86
CA ARG A 68 -3.94 -11.94 2.99
C ARG A 68 -3.78 -11.27 1.64
N VAL A 69 -3.48 -9.96 1.61
CA VAL A 69 -3.33 -9.22 0.35
C VAL A 69 -2.17 -9.79 -0.48
N LEU A 70 -1.05 -10.12 0.15
CA LEU A 70 0.10 -10.71 -0.53
C LEU A 70 -0.25 -12.08 -1.14
N SER A 71 -0.95 -12.93 -0.39
CA SER A 71 -1.40 -14.24 -0.87
C SER A 71 -2.37 -14.11 -2.04
N ASP A 72 -3.44 -13.33 -1.87
CA ASP A 72 -4.51 -13.15 -2.86
C ASP A 72 -4.00 -12.56 -4.17
N CYS A 73 -3.09 -11.58 -4.09
CA CYS A 73 -2.59 -10.84 -5.25
C CYS A 73 -1.33 -11.44 -5.89
N SER A 74 -0.77 -12.52 -5.32
CA SER A 74 0.47 -13.15 -5.79
C SER A 74 0.45 -13.52 -7.28
N ARG A 75 -0.68 -14.05 -7.78
CA ARG A 75 -0.83 -14.42 -9.20
C ARG A 75 -0.84 -13.22 -10.14
N ASP A 76 -1.53 -12.15 -9.75
CA ASP A 76 -1.55 -10.91 -10.54
C ASP A 76 -0.19 -10.25 -10.52
N MET A 77 0.50 -10.25 -9.38
CA MET A 77 1.88 -9.74 -9.29
C MET A 77 2.81 -10.44 -10.27
N LEU A 78 2.76 -11.78 -10.36
CA LEU A 78 3.51 -12.53 -11.36
C LEU A 78 3.13 -12.16 -12.80
N THR A 79 1.83 -11.97 -13.06
CA THR A 79 1.31 -11.65 -14.39
C THR A 79 1.76 -10.27 -14.88
N PHE A 80 1.81 -9.29 -13.97
CA PHE A 80 2.19 -7.90 -14.29
C PHE A 80 3.67 -7.58 -13.99
N GLY A 81 4.47 -8.56 -13.54
CA GLY A 81 5.87 -8.36 -13.18
C GLY A 81 6.07 -7.43 -11.98
N ILE A 82 5.11 -7.38 -11.06
CA ILE A 82 5.16 -6.54 -9.86
C ILE A 82 5.99 -7.25 -8.79
N SER A 83 7.08 -6.61 -8.36
CA SER A 83 7.90 -7.09 -7.25
C SER A 83 7.35 -6.57 -5.92
N TRP A 84 7.23 -7.44 -4.92
CA TRP A 84 6.88 -7.01 -3.56
C TRP A 84 8.12 -6.42 -2.88
N PRO A 85 8.12 -5.11 -2.55
CA PRO A 85 9.26 -4.45 -1.96
C PRO A 85 9.42 -4.85 -0.48
N SER A 86 10.64 -4.74 0.05
CA SER A 86 10.95 -5.10 1.44
C SER A 86 10.17 -4.27 2.45
N GLU A 87 9.80 -3.04 2.09
CA GLU A 87 9.00 -2.14 2.91
C GLU A 87 7.61 -2.69 3.19
N LEU A 88 7.03 -3.44 2.24
CA LEU A 88 5.71 -4.07 2.32
C LEU A 88 5.74 -5.50 2.89
N GLN A 89 6.90 -6.04 3.30
CA GLN A 89 6.93 -7.36 3.91
C GLN A 89 6.13 -7.41 5.22
N CYS A 90 5.38 -8.49 5.42
CA CYS A 90 4.38 -8.60 6.48
C CYS A 90 4.96 -8.91 7.87
N ASP A 91 6.25 -9.23 7.95
CA ASP A 91 6.99 -9.52 9.18
C ASP A 91 7.73 -8.29 9.75
N ARG A 92 7.59 -7.12 9.11
CA ARG A 92 8.12 -5.83 9.59
C ARG A 92 7.28 -5.15 10.66
#